data_AF-A0A821UQV1-F1
#
_entry.id   AF-A0A821UQV1-F1
#
_cell.length_a   1.000
_cell.length_b   1.000
_cell.length_c   1.000
_cell.angle_alpha   90.00
_cell.angle_beta   90.00
_cell.angle_gamma   90.00
#
_symmetry.space_group_name_H-M   'P 1'
#
loop_
_entity.id
_entity.type
_entity.pdbx_description
1 polymer ?
#
loop_
_entity_poly.entity_id
_entity_poly.type
_entity_poly.pdbx_seq_one_letter_code
_entity_poly.pdbx_strand_id
1 'polypeptide(L)'
;GIGLPTKIMLFCFKLYGSHYLYNLFAPILSKIKNLCLLTQDVFQPIIDSSLQFPLQLRILCSCLYQVVQQRFLEYPLQPVSTVIFRFLNPALVLPHEYGIVDAQPLPRIKRGLTLVSKILQSIANNLIFTTEFHMRCFNDYLRSTFDSVTNFILSISEP
;
A
#
# COMPACT_ATOMS: atom_id res chain seq x y z
N GLY A 1 -2.84 -20.06 -7.01
CA GLY A 1 -3.90 -19.03 -7.14
C GLY A 1 -4.17 -18.40 -5.79
N ILE A 2 -4.66 -17.16 -5.74
CA ILE A 2 -5.02 -16.48 -4.48
C ILE A 2 -6.19 -17.22 -3.82
N GLY A 3 -6.07 -17.57 -2.54
CA GLY A 3 -7.10 -18.29 -1.78
C GLY A 3 -8.39 -17.49 -1.63
N LEU A 4 -9.53 -18.18 -1.45
CA LEU A 4 -10.85 -17.58 -1.28
C LEU A 4 -10.90 -16.48 -0.19
N PRO A 5 -10.28 -16.65 1.00
CA PRO A 5 -10.30 -15.61 2.03
C PRO A 5 -9.66 -14.29 1.57
N THR A 6 -8.55 -14.36 0.84
CA THR A 6 -7.87 -13.17 0.32
C THR A 6 -8.70 -12.48 -0.76
N LYS A 7 -9.44 -13.23 -1.59
CA LYS A 7 -10.35 -12.63 -2.59
C LYS A 7 -11.52 -11.88 -1.93
N ILE A 8 -12.13 -12.48 -0.92
CA ILE A 8 -13.23 -11.86 -0.16
C ILE A 8 -12.75 -10.57 0.50
N MET A 9 -11.59 -10.63 1.16
CA MET A 9 -10.98 -9.47 1.80
C MET A 9 -10.73 -8.35 0.78
N LEU A 10 -10.03 -8.64 -0.33
CA LEU A 10 -9.77 -7.64 -1.38
C LEU A 10 -11.05 -7.07 -2.00
N PHE A 11 -12.13 -7.85 -2.09
CA PHE A 11 -13.43 -7.36 -2.52
C PHE A 11 -14.00 -6.33 -1.53
N CYS A 12 -14.01 -6.63 -0.23
CA CYS A 12 -14.45 -5.69 0.80
C CYS A 12 -13.60 -4.40 0.78
N PHE A 13 -12.28 -4.54 0.64
CA PHE A 13 -11.36 -3.41 0.52
C PHE A 13 -11.71 -2.51 -0.68
N LYS A 14 -12.01 -3.08 -1.84
CA LYS A 14 -12.46 -2.31 -3.01
C LYS A 14 -13.81 -1.64 -2.78
N LEU A 15 -14.77 -2.34 -2.18
CA LEU A 15 -16.13 -1.84 -1.96
C LEU A 15 -16.15 -0.63 -1.02
N TYR A 16 -15.44 -0.71 0.11
CA TYR A 16 -15.46 0.35 1.13
C TYR A 16 -14.32 1.37 1.00
N GLY A 17 -13.28 1.05 0.23
CA GLY A 17 -12.05 1.85 0.14
C GLY A 17 -11.90 2.65 -1.14
N SER A 18 -12.81 2.54 -2.12
CA SER A 18 -12.69 3.23 -3.41
C SER A 18 -12.60 4.76 -3.25
N HIS A 19 -13.47 5.35 -2.42
CA HIS A 19 -13.45 6.79 -2.15
C HIS A 19 -12.16 7.23 -1.44
N TYR A 20 -11.66 6.41 -0.51
CA TYR A 20 -10.39 6.63 0.16
C TYR A 20 -9.21 6.60 -0.83
N LEU A 21 -9.16 5.60 -1.73
CA LEU A 21 -8.14 5.53 -2.78
C LEU A 21 -8.16 6.75 -3.69
N TYR A 22 -9.34 7.21 -4.08
CA TYR A 22 -9.50 8.40 -4.92
C TYR A 22 -8.92 9.63 -4.21
N ASN A 23 -9.36 9.92 -2.99
CA ASN A 23 -8.90 11.08 -2.23
C ASN A 23 -7.40 11.04 -1.93
N LEU A 24 -6.86 9.84 -1.73
CA LEU A 24 -5.44 9.63 -1.48
C LEU A 24 -4.60 9.85 -2.75
N PHE A 25 -4.94 9.18 -3.86
CA PHE A 25 -4.06 9.14 -5.02
C PHE A 25 -4.37 10.21 -6.07
N ALA A 26 -5.60 10.69 -6.24
CA ALA A 26 -5.92 11.66 -7.29
C ALA A 26 -5.07 12.95 -7.18
N PRO A 27 -4.90 13.58 -6.00
CA PRO A 27 -4.05 14.76 -5.86
C PRO A 27 -2.59 14.49 -6.18
N ILE A 28 -2.08 13.31 -5.82
CA ILE A 28 -0.69 12.90 -6.04
C ILE A 28 -0.46 12.69 -7.54
N LEU A 29 -1.31 11.90 -8.19
CA LEU A 29 -1.17 11.51 -9.58
C LEU A 29 -1.38 12.70 -10.54
N SER A 30 -2.17 13.69 -10.17
CA SER A 30 -2.34 14.93 -10.95
C SER A 30 -1.03 15.75 -11.10
N LYS A 31 -0.09 15.60 -10.15
CA LYS A 31 1.17 16.35 -10.09
C LYS A 31 2.32 15.62 -10.79
N ILE A 32 2.17 14.34 -11.12
CA ILE A 32 3.22 13.51 -11.72
C ILE A 32 3.38 13.88 -13.20
N LYS A 33 4.11 14.97 -13.46
CA LYS A 33 4.57 15.35 -14.80
C LYS A 33 6.01 14.90 -15.08
N ASN A 34 6.84 14.74 -14.03
CA ASN A 34 8.25 14.33 -14.13
C ASN A 34 8.61 13.32 -13.02
N LEU A 35 9.35 12.27 -13.37
CA LEU A 35 9.55 11.03 -12.60
C LEU A 35 10.50 11.11 -11.39
N CYS A 36 11.07 12.28 -11.05
CA CYS A 36 12.23 12.31 -10.15
C CYS A 36 11.95 12.19 -8.64
N LEU A 37 10.70 12.19 -8.15
CA LEU A 37 10.42 12.16 -6.70
C LEU A 37 9.26 11.22 -6.28
N LEU A 38 8.98 10.18 -7.07
CA LEU A 38 7.75 9.40 -6.90
C LEU A 38 7.61 8.63 -5.58
N THR A 39 8.69 8.12 -4.99
CA THR A 39 8.53 7.16 -3.88
C THR A 39 8.10 7.87 -2.59
N GLN A 40 8.75 8.97 -2.22
CA GLN A 40 8.41 9.71 -1.00
C GLN A 40 7.08 10.45 -1.15
N ASP A 41 6.83 11.05 -2.32
CA ASP A 41 5.58 11.77 -2.63
C ASP A 41 4.34 10.86 -2.61
N VAL A 42 4.53 9.55 -2.80
CA VAL A 42 3.46 8.54 -2.66
C VAL A 42 3.44 7.95 -1.24
N PHE A 43 4.59 7.66 -0.65
CA PHE A 43 4.69 7.01 0.65
C PHE A 43 4.16 7.90 1.78
N GLN A 44 4.59 9.16 1.83
CA GLN A 44 4.26 10.03 2.96
C GLN A 44 2.74 10.25 3.11
N PRO A 45 1.98 10.56 2.04
CA PRO A 45 0.52 10.64 2.13
C PRO A 45 -0.16 9.35 2.59
N ILE A 46 0.39 8.16 2.28
CA ILE A 46 -0.16 6.89 2.77
C ILE A 46 -0.04 6.84 4.30
N ILE A 47 1.13 7.14 4.85
CA ILE A 47 1.36 7.07 6.30
C ILE A 47 0.53 8.12 7.06
N ASP A 48 0.40 9.31 6.48
CA ASP A 48 -0.37 10.41 7.09
C ASP A 48 -1.89 10.23 6.96
N SER A 49 -2.34 9.28 6.15
CA SER A 49 -3.78 9.07 5.87
C SER A 49 -4.50 8.17 6.87
N SER A 50 -3.86 7.79 7.98
CA SER A 50 -4.43 6.88 8.98
C SER A 50 -5.81 7.36 9.45
N LEU A 51 -5.97 8.64 9.79
CA LEU A 51 -7.24 9.21 10.27
C LEU A 51 -8.37 9.19 9.23
N GLN A 52 -8.02 9.22 7.94
CA GLN A 52 -8.96 9.15 6.82
C GLN A 52 -9.26 7.70 6.41
N PHE A 53 -8.57 6.72 7.00
CA PHE A 53 -8.76 5.32 6.68
C PHE A 53 -10.18 4.86 7.06
N PRO A 54 -10.97 4.29 6.12
CA PRO A 54 -12.39 4.01 6.36
C PRO A 54 -12.63 3.06 7.54
N LEU A 55 -13.65 3.37 8.36
CA LEU A 55 -14.00 2.59 9.55
C LEU A 55 -14.25 1.11 9.22
N GLN A 56 -14.95 0.82 8.12
CA GLN A 56 -15.23 -0.56 7.70
C GLN A 56 -13.94 -1.33 7.43
N LEU A 57 -12.93 -0.67 6.87
CA LEU A 57 -11.62 -1.27 6.63
C LEU A 57 -10.82 -1.41 7.92
N ARG A 58 -10.92 -0.46 8.86
CA ARG A 58 -10.31 -0.58 10.20
C ARG A 58 -10.81 -1.82 10.92
N ILE A 59 -12.12 -2.08 10.89
CA ILE A 59 -12.73 -3.28 11.48
C ILE A 59 -12.15 -4.56 10.84
N LEU A 60 -12.00 -4.58 9.51
CA LEU A 60 -11.39 -5.72 8.81
C LEU A 60 -9.91 -5.92 9.19
N CYS A 61 -9.15 -4.83 9.32
CA CYS A 61 -7.75 -4.87 9.75
C CYS A 61 -7.62 -5.37 11.19
N SER A 62 -8.46 -4.87 12.10
CA SER A 62 -8.48 -5.29 13.51
C SER A 62 -8.85 -6.76 13.64
N CYS A 63 -9.87 -7.22 12.91
CA CYS A 63 -10.25 -8.64 12.88
C CYS A 63 -9.11 -9.52 12.35
N LEU A 64 -8.47 -9.12 11.24
CA LEU A 64 -7.33 -9.84 10.70
C LEU A 64 -6.16 -9.87 11.71
N TYR A 65 -5.85 -8.74 12.32
CA TYR A 65 -4.80 -8.61 13.32
C TYR A 65 -5.02 -9.57 14.50
N GLN A 66 -6.23 -9.58 15.08
CA GLN A 66 -6.59 -10.47 16.18
C GLN A 66 -6.46 -11.95 15.81
N VAL A 67 -6.95 -12.35 14.63
CA VAL A 67 -6.86 -13.74 14.16
C VAL A 67 -5.40 -14.17 13.93
N VAL A 68 -4.58 -13.28 13.37
CA VAL A 68 -3.16 -13.56 13.17
C VAL A 68 -2.43 -13.62 14.51
N GLN A 69 -2.68 -12.69 15.42
CA GLN A 69 -2.05 -12.65 16.74
C GLN A 69 -2.32 -13.95 17.54
N GLN A 70 -3.51 -14.54 17.40
CA GLN A 70 -3.82 -15.83 18.03
C GLN A 70 -3.04 -17.03 17.44
N ARG A 71 -2.54 -16.93 16.21
CA ARG A 71 -1.84 -18.04 15.51
C ARG A 71 -0.35 -17.83 15.31
N PHE A 72 0.10 -16.57 15.21
CA PHE A 72 1.46 -16.18 14.86
C PHE A 72 1.90 -15.03 15.77
N LEU A 73 2.56 -15.37 16.88
CA LEU A 73 2.91 -14.44 17.95
C LEU A 73 4.05 -13.49 17.58
N GLU A 74 4.95 -13.88 16.67
CA GLU A 74 6.17 -13.11 16.40
C GLU A 74 5.93 -11.88 15.52
N TYR A 75 4.99 -11.94 14.55
CA TYR A 75 4.80 -10.86 13.55
C TYR A 75 3.32 -10.63 13.17
N PRO A 76 2.44 -10.27 14.11
CA PRO A 76 1.00 -10.17 13.83
C PRO A 76 0.61 -9.05 12.85
N LEU A 77 1.42 -7.99 12.73
CA LEU A 77 1.17 -6.85 11.85
C LEU A 77 1.56 -7.10 10.39
N GLN A 78 2.53 -7.99 10.12
CA GLN A 78 3.08 -8.17 8.77
C GLN A 78 2.04 -8.71 7.77
N PRO A 79 1.16 -9.67 8.12
CA PRO A 79 0.08 -10.08 7.23
C PRO A 79 -0.93 -8.97 6.95
N VAL A 80 -1.25 -8.13 7.95
CA VAL A 80 -2.15 -6.99 7.78
C VAL A 80 -1.52 -5.98 6.82
N SER A 81 -0.25 -5.61 7.05
CA SER A 81 0.54 -4.75 6.17
C SER A 81 0.52 -5.26 4.73
N THR A 82 0.79 -6.55 4.54
CA THR A 82 0.79 -7.19 3.22
C THR A 82 -0.57 -7.05 2.51
N VAL A 83 -1.68 -7.23 3.24
CA VAL A 83 -3.04 -7.07 2.69
C VAL A 83 -3.32 -5.63 2.30
N ILE A 84 -2.97 -4.67 3.17
CA ILE A 84 -3.19 -3.24 2.90
C ILE A 84 -2.47 -2.81 1.63
N PHE A 85 -1.19 -3.15 1.50
CA PHE A 85 -0.45 -2.78 0.30
C PHE A 85 -0.90 -3.55 -0.95
N ARG A 86 -1.46 -4.77 -0.82
CA ARG A 86 -2.13 -5.46 -1.94
C ARG A 86 -3.42 -4.78 -2.38
N PHE A 87 -4.06 -4.01 -1.50
CA PHE A 87 -5.20 -3.17 -1.85
C PHE A 87 -4.74 -1.85 -2.49
N LEU A 88 -3.73 -1.18 -1.95
CA LEU A 88 -3.23 0.11 -2.44
C LEU A 88 -2.48 0.01 -3.79
N ASN A 89 -1.56 -0.95 -3.92
CA ASN A 89 -0.63 -1.02 -5.05
C ASN A 89 -1.32 -1.15 -6.42
N PRO A 90 -2.38 -1.98 -6.60
CA PRO A 90 -3.10 -2.04 -7.87
C PRO A 90 -3.70 -0.69 -8.29
N ALA A 91 -4.22 0.08 -7.34
CA ALA A 91 -4.79 1.40 -7.60
C ALA A 91 -3.72 2.42 -8.02
N LEU A 92 -2.51 2.31 -7.46
CA LEU A 92 -1.36 3.11 -7.86
C LEU A 92 -0.87 2.77 -9.28
N VAL A 93 -0.82 1.48 -9.63
CA VAL A 93 -0.28 1.02 -10.95
C VAL A 93 -1.29 1.19 -12.08
N LEU A 94 -2.59 1.08 -11.78
CA LEU A 94 -3.70 1.11 -12.75
C LEU A 94 -4.74 2.19 -12.38
N PRO A 95 -4.34 3.46 -12.21
CA PRO A 95 -5.22 4.47 -11.63
C PRO A 95 -6.46 4.77 -12.47
N HIS A 96 -6.38 4.63 -13.79
CA HIS A 96 -7.54 4.77 -14.69
C HIS A 96 -8.57 3.65 -14.47
N GLU A 97 -8.13 2.40 -14.30
CA GLU A 97 -9.04 1.26 -14.05
C GLU A 97 -9.74 1.36 -12.68
N TYR A 98 -9.12 2.08 -11.74
CA TYR A 98 -9.68 2.38 -10.42
C TYR A 98 -10.49 3.68 -10.39
N GLY A 99 -10.65 4.37 -11.52
CA GLY A 99 -11.40 5.63 -11.61
C GLY A 99 -10.75 6.81 -10.88
N ILE A 100 -9.44 6.75 -10.64
CA ILE A 100 -8.67 7.78 -9.93
C ILE A 100 -8.26 8.92 -10.87
N VAL A 101 -8.06 8.59 -12.15
CA VAL A 101 -7.71 9.54 -13.21
C VAL A 101 -8.59 9.29 -14.44
N ASP A 102 -8.88 10.34 -15.20
CA ASP A 102 -9.78 10.28 -16.36
C ASP A 102 -9.15 9.64 -17.61
N ALA A 103 -7.82 9.52 -17.64
CA ALA A 103 -7.09 8.97 -18.79
C ALA A 103 -5.95 8.06 -18.36
N GLN A 104 -5.63 7.07 -19.19
CA GLN A 104 -4.55 6.14 -18.94
C GLN A 104 -3.18 6.87 -18.91
N PRO A 105 -2.37 6.69 -17.85
CA PRO A 105 -1.04 7.28 -17.78
C PRO A 105 -0.13 6.82 -18.93
N LEU A 106 0.76 7.71 -19.38
CA LEU A 106 1.76 7.39 -20.40
C LEU A 106 2.64 6.20 -19.95
N PRO A 107 3.14 5.37 -20.89
CA PRO A 107 3.95 4.18 -20.54
C PRO A 107 5.15 4.47 -19.62
N ARG A 108 5.78 5.64 -19.78
CA ARG A 108 6.91 6.09 -18.93
C ARG A 108 6.47 6.30 -17.47
N ILE A 109 5.31 6.93 -17.26
CA ILE A 109 4.73 7.14 -15.92
C ILE A 109 4.31 5.81 -15.32
N LYS A 110 3.62 4.96 -16.10
CA LYS A 110 3.21 3.61 -15.67
C LYS A 110 4.40 2.78 -15.17
N ARG A 111 5.55 2.82 -15.88
CA ARG A 111 6.79 2.16 -15.43
C ARG A 111 7.29 2.69 -14.09
N GLY A 112 7.25 4.01 -13.89
CA GLY A 112 7.62 4.63 -12.61
C GLY A 112 6.71 4.19 -11.47
N LEU A 113 5.39 4.21 -11.67
CA LEU A 113 4.41 3.76 -10.68
C LEU A 113 4.58 2.27 -10.33
N THR A 114 4.90 1.43 -11.32
CA THR A 114 5.25 0.02 -11.07
C THR A 114 6.49 -0.11 -10.19
N LEU A 115 7.54 0.69 -10.42
CA LEU A 115 8.75 0.69 -9.58
C LEU A 115 8.41 1.09 -8.13
N VAL A 116 7.62 2.15 -7.96
CA VAL A 116 7.16 2.61 -6.63
C VAL A 116 6.37 1.50 -5.94
N SER A 117 5.43 0.84 -6.63
CA SER A 117 4.66 -0.25 -6.05
C SER A 117 5.53 -1.43 -5.58
N LYS A 118 6.64 -1.71 -6.28
CA LYS A 118 7.62 -2.73 -5.85
C LYS A 118 8.30 -2.32 -4.55
N ILE A 119 8.72 -1.04 -4.45
CA ILE A 119 9.33 -0.50 -3.24
C ILE A 119 8.32 -0.57 -2.08
N LEU A 120 7.11 -0.04 -2.27
CA LEU A 120 6.03 -0.09 -1.26
C LEU A 120 5.71 -1.52 -0.82
N GLN A 121 5.69 -2.48 -1.75
CA GLN A 121 5.48 -3.89 -1.41
C GLN A 121 6.64 -4.46 -0.58
N SER A 122 7.88 -4.06 -0.88
CA SER A 122 9.04 -4.45 -0.07
C SER A 122 8.96 -3.90 1.35
N ILE A 123 8.52 -2.65 1.49
CA ILE A 123 8.24 -2.02 2.79
C ILE A 123 7.16 -2.80 3.54
N ALA A 124 6.04 -3.12 2.88
CA ALA A 124 4.94 -3.86 3.48
C ALA A 124 5.35 -5.23 4.02
N ASN A 125 6.27 -5.88 3.32
CA ASN A 125 6.80 -7.20 3.67
C ASN A 125 7.96 -7.14 4.67
N ASN A 126 8.45 -5.96 5.05
CA ASN A 126 9.66 -5.77 5.85
C ASN A 126 10.88 -6.46 5.23
N LEU A 127 11.05 -6.31 3.91
CA LEU A 127 12.14 -6.92 3.14
C LEU A 127 13.00 -5.86 2.46
N ILE A 128 14.27 -6.20 2.26
CA ILE A 128 15.22 -5.45 1.42
C ILE A 128 15.44 -6.18 0.09
N PHE A 129 15.89 -5.46 -0.93
CA PHE A 129 16.26 -6.08 -2.20
C PHE A 129 17.62 -6.77 -2.08
N THR A 130 17.65 -8.07 -2.40
CA THR A 130 18.88 -8.87 -2.45
C THR A 130 19.17 -9.38 -3.86
N THR A 131 18.17 -9.73 -4.66
CA THR A 131 18.36 -10.31 -6.00
C THR A 131 18.35 -9.27 -7.13
N GLU A 132 17.47 -8.27 -7.06
CA GLU A 132 17.37 -7.20 -8.05
C GLU A 132 18.45 -6.12 -7.79
N PHE A 133 19.65 -6.29 -8.37
CA PHE A 133 20.80 -5.39 -8.13
C PHE A 133 20.47 -3.89 -8.34
N HIS A 134 19.72 -3.56 -9.39
CA HIS A 134 19.31 -2.19 -9.70
C HIS A 134 18.34 -1.58 -8.66
N MET A 135 17.72 -2.40 -7.80
CA MET A 135 16.83 -1.97 -6.73
C MET A 135 17.57 -1.80 -5.39
N ARG A 136 18.79 -2.33 -5.25
CA ARG A 136 19.53 -2.30 -3.98
C ARG A 136 19.86 -0.88 -3.50
N CYS A 137 19.93 0.09 -4.41
CA CYS A 137 20.11 1.50 -4.07
C CYS A 137 18.97 2.07 -3.21
N PHE A 138 17.81 1.41 -3.13
CA PHE A 138 16.69 1.81 -2.28
C PHE A 138 16.75 1.19 -0.87
N ASN A 139 17.70 0.30 -0.57
CA ASN A 139 17.68 -0.44 0.70
C ASN A 139 17.81 0.46 1.94
N ASP A 140 18.59 1.53 1.87
CA ASP A 140 18.71 2.46 3.01
C ASP A 140 17.39 3.22 3.25
N TYR A 141 16.72 3.62 2.16
CA TYR A 141 15.37 4.19 2.23
C TYR A 141 14.33 3.20 2.75
N LEU A 142 14.38 1.93 2.33
CA LEU A 142 13.47 0.90 2.87
C LEU A 142 13.61 0.80 4.39
N ARG A 143 14.85 0.68 4.89
CA ARG A 143 15.13 0.56 6.32
C ARG A 143 14.59 1.74 7.13
N SER A 144 14.69 2.97 6.61
CA SER A 144 14.18 4.15 7.32
C SER A 144 12.65 4.25 7.34
N THR A 145 11.93 3.43 6.58
CA THR A 145 10.46 3.47 6.48
C THR A 145 9.72 2.38 7.25
N PHE A 146 10.41 1.33 7.68
CA PHE A 146 9.76 0.15 8.29
C PHE A 146 9.00 0.48 9.58
N ASP A 147 9.55 1.34 10.44
CA ASP A 147 8.88 1.77 11.68
C ASP A 147 7.64 2.62 11.38
N SER A 148 7.73 3.54 10.40
CA SER A 148 6.59 4.37 9.97
C SER A 148 5.42 3.52 9.45
N VAL A 149 5.70 2.48 8.66
CA VAL A 149 4.66 1.55 8.22
C VAL A 149 4.11 0.74 9.38
N THR A 150 4.96 0.28 10.30
CA THR A 150 4.51 -0.46 11.47
C THR A 150 3.52 0.36 12.29
N ASN A 151 3.84 1.63 12.55
CA ASN A 151 2.96 2.56 13.27
C ASN A 151 1.66 2.85 12.52
N PHE A 152 1.73 3.04 11.19
CA PHE A 152 0.53 3.21 10.37
C PHE A 152 -0.39 1.99 10.43
N ILE A 153 0.15 0.78 10.25
CA ILE A 153 -0.62 -0.46 10.29
C ILE A 153 -1.22 -0.68 11.66
N LEU A 154 -0.49 -0.39 12.74
CA LEU A 154 -1.01 -0.45 14.10
C LEU A 154 -2.19 0.53 14.26
N SER A 155 -2.03 1.80 13.87
CA SER A 155 -3.07 2.84 13.98
C SER A 155 -4.39 2.50 13.27
N ILE A 156 -4.34 1.75 12.16
CA ILE A 156 -5.55 1.33 11.42
C ILE A 156 -6.08 -0.05 11.84
N SER A 157 -5.36 -0.77 12.70
CA SER A 157 -5.72 -2.11 13.18
C SER A 157 -6.08 -2.15 14.66
N GLU A 158 -5.71 -1.14 15.44
CA GLU A 158 -6.15 -0.98 16.81
C GLU A 158 -7.68 -0.81 16.87
N PRO A 159 -8.35 -1.47 17.84
CA PRO A 159 -9.80 -1.42 18.02
C PRO A 159 -10.31 -0.05 18.45
#